data_AF-T1ACY6-F1
#
_entry.id   AF-T1ACY6-F1
#
_cell.length_a   1.000
_cell.length_b   1.000
_cell.length_c   1.000
_cell.angle_alpha   90.00
_cell.angle_beta   90.00
_cell.angle_gamma   90.00
#
_symmetry.space_group_name_H-M   'P 1'
#
loop_
_entity.id
_entity.type
_entity.pdbx_description
1 polymer ?
#
loop_
_entity_poly.entity_id
_entity_poly.type
_entity_poly.pdbx_seq_one_letter_code
_entity_poly.pdbx_strand_id
1 'polypeptide(L)'
;ADTARGWDVAQEGAAASPIAADATASVADYDPEVAAVFSEEALELIEGSERTLEQWRASPSSAERAFELKRALHTLKGGARMAGIVAMGDLSHELETLVGQAEDGSLLAGEGVFDVIQASLDQLAGMREAVVNGQGVSPARALIAR
;
A
#
# COMPACT_ATOMS: atom_id res chain seq x y z
N ALA A 1 79.14 -0.49 -19.24
CA ALA A 1 78.44 0.75 -18.87
C ALA A 1 77.95 1.35 -20.18
N ASP A 2 76.68 1.59 -20.45
CA ASP A 2 75.50 1.75 -19.60
C ASP A 2 74.26 1.44 -20.46
N THR A 3 73.12 1.35 -19.81
CA THR A 3 72.01 0.43 -20.06
C THR A 3 70.89 1.08 -20.85
N ALA A 4 70.35 0.38 -21.85
CA ALA A 4 69.08 0.73 -22.49
C ALA A 4 67.90 0.47 -21.54
N ARG A 5 67.08 1.51 -21.31
CA ARG A 5 65.71 1.45 -20.75
C ARG A 5 64.90 2.45 -21.59
N GLY A 6 63.85 2.07 -22.31
CA GLY A 6 62.66 1.37 -21.84
C GLY A 6 61.53 2.42 -21.84
N TRP A 7 60.80 2.51 -22.95
CA TRP A 7 59.61 3.37 -23.05
C TRP A 7 58.42 2.61 -22.47
N ASP A 8 58.01 3.00 -21.27
CA ASP A 8 56.78 2.54 -20.63
C ASP A 8 55.66 3.54 -20.88
N VAL A 9 54.62 3.05 -21.55
CA VAL A 9 53.30 3.67 -21.66
C VAL A 9 52.54 3.30 -20.39
N ALA A 10 52.06 4.29 -19.64
CA ALA A 10 51.05 4.08 -18.62
C ALA A 10 49.97 5.16 -18.70
N GLN A 11 48.75 4.65 -18.59
CA GLN A 11 47.45 5.20 -18.90
C GLN A 11 46.79 5.75 -17.60
N GLU A 12 45.59 6.32 -17.76
CA GLU A 12 44.56 6.54 -16.71
C GLU A 12 44.72 7.80 -15.83
N GLY A 13 43.66 8.52 -15.46
CA GLY A 13 42.24 8.24 -15.60
C GLY A 13 41.42 9.49 -15.22
N ALA A 14 40.34 9.70 -15.97
CA ALA A 14 39.31 10.67 -15.62
C ALA A 14 38.54 10.12 -14.40
N ALA A 15 38.84 10.63 -13.21
CA ALA A 15 38.04 10.39 -12.03
C ALA A 15 36.83 11.34 -12.04
N ALA A 16 35.76 10.92 -12.73
CA ALA A 16 34.42 11.43 -12.43
C ALA A 16 33.99 10.80 -11.10
N SER A 17 33.88 11.62 -10.07
CA SER A 17 33.36 11.22 -8.76
C SER A 17 31.89 10.78 -8.92
N PRO A 18 31.49 9.57 -8.51
CA PRO A 18 30.08 9.25 -8.44
C PRO A 18 29.49 10.03 -7.26
N ILE A 19 28.57 10.93 -7.57
CA ILE A 19 27.65 11.49 -6.59
C ILE A 19 26.85 10.32 -6.01
N ALA A 20 27.03 10.10 -4.72
CA ALA A 20 26.32 9.09 -3.97
C ALA A 20 24.81 9.35 -4.06
N ALA A 21 24.09 8.44 -4.71
CA ALA A 21 22.66 8.32 -4.55
C ALA A 21 22.42 7.67 -3.18
N ASP A 22 22.26 8.52 -2.17
CA ASP A 22 21.64 8.13 -0.91
C ASP A 22 20.12 8.18 -1.11
N ALA A 23 19.53 7.00 -1.30
CA ALA A 23 18.12 6.75 -1.06
C ALA A 23 18.00 5.28 -0.65
N THR A 24 17.90 5.06 0.66
CA THR A 24 17.48 3.78 1.23
C THR A 24 16.00 3.54 0.86
N ALA A 25 15.70 3.30 -0.41
CA ALA A 25 14.42 2.75 -0.82
C ALA A 25 14.35 1.32 -0.29
N SER A 26 13.39 1.03 0.59
CA SER A 26 13.13 -0.35 1.00
C SER A 26 12.72 -1.14 -0.24
N VAL A 27 13.47 -2.19 -0.56
CA VAL A 27 13.18 -3.08 -1.69
C VAL A 27 11.80 -3.71 -1.49
N ALA A 28 10.99 -3.73 -2.54
CA ALA A 28 9.69 -4.38 -2.53
C ALA A 28 9.82 -5.90 -2.31
N ASP A 29 9.03 -6.45 -1.38
CA ASP A 29 8.99 -7.89 -1.05
C ASP A 29 7.95 -8.66 -1.89
N TYR A 30 7.43 -8.07 -2.97
CA TYR A 30 6.38 -8.62 -3.84
C TYR A 30 6.82 -8.66 -5.31
N ASP A 31 6.15 -9.48 -6.11
CA ASP A 31 6.38 -9.55 -7.55
C ASP A 31 5.83 -8.29 -8.25
N PRO A 32 6.69 -7.48 -8.92
CA PRO A 32 6.27 -6.21 -9.51
C PRO A 32 5.26 -6.36 -10.66
N GLU A 33 5.27 -7.47 -11.42
CA GLU A 33 4.32 -7.67 -12.51
C GLU A 33 2.91 -7.96 -11.95
N VAL A 34 2.84 -8.85 -10.96
CA VAL A 34 1.57 -9.17 -10.27
C VAL A 34 1.05 -7.94 -9.52
N ALA A 35 1.94 -7.22 -8.84
CA ALA A 35 1.58 -6.04 -8.07
C ALA A 35 1.09 -4.87 -8.94
N ALA A 36 1.60 -4.73 -10.17
CA ALA A 36 1.12 -3.73 -11.12
C ALA A 36 -0.34 -3.99 -11.53
N VAL A 37 -0.66 -5.24 -11.91
CA VAL A 37 -2.03 -5.65 -12.25
C VAL A 37 -2.98 -5.46 -11.07
N PHE A 38 -2.57 -5.91 -9.89
CA PHE A 38 -3.35 -5.71 -8.67
C PHE A 38 -3.56 -4.22 -8.35
N SER A 39 -2.55 -3.36 -8.57
CA SER A 39 -2.65 -1.93 -8.26
C SER A 39 -3.69 -1.21 -9.13
N GLU A 40 -3.97 -1.67 -10.34
CA GLU A 40 -5.06 -1.13 -11.15
C GLU A 40 -6.42 -1.46 -10.53
N GLU A 41 -6.66 -2.73 -10.18
CA GLU A 41 -7.89 -3.16 -9.51
C GLU A 41 -8.06 -2.50 -8.13
N ALA A 42 -6.98 -2.39 -7.37
CA ALA A 42 -6.98 -1.76 -6.05
C ALA A 42 -7.44 -0.30 -6.10
N LEU A 43 -7.11 0.44 -7.18
CA LEU A 43 -7.60 1.82 -7.35
C LEU A 43 -9.12 1.86 -7.39
N GLU A 44 -9.72 1.06 -8.27
CA GLU A 44 -11.16 1.02 -8.47
C GLU A 44 -11.89 0.59 -7.20
N LEU A 45 -11.35 -0.39 -6.48
CA LEU A 45 -11.91 -0.88 -5.23
C LEU A 45 -11.84 0.18 -4.12
N ILE A 46 -10.73 0.91 -3.99
CA ILE A 46 -10.57 1.95 -2.96
C ILE A 46 -11.50 3.14 -3.27
N GLU A 47 -11.51 3.66 -4.49
CA GLU A 47 -12.41 4.76 -4.89
C GLU A 47 -13.90 4.35 -4.81
N GLY A 48 -14.21 3.09 -5.09
CA GLY A 48 -15.55 2.52 -4.86
C GLY A 48 -15.90 2.50 -3.38
N SER A 49 -14.96 2.04 -2.54
CA SER A 49 -15.14 1.95 -1.09
C SER A 49 -15.35 3.31 -0.42
N GLU A 50 -14.61 4.34 -0.85
CA GLU A 50 -14.78 5.72 -0.37
C GLU A 50 -16.18 6.25 -0.68
N ARG A 51 -16.66 6.07 -1.91
CA ARG A 51 -18.03 6.46 -2.30
C ARG A 51 -19.09 5.70 -1.52
N THR A 52 -18.89 4.41 -1.26
CA THR A 52 -19.82 3.62 -0.44
C THR A 52 -19.79 4.10 1.02
N LEU A 53 -18.62 4.44 1.56
CA LEU A 53 -18.47 4.99 2.90
C LEU A 53 -19.19 6.32 3.06
N GLU A 54 -19.06 7.25 2.10
CA GLU A 54 -19.80 8.52 2.11
C GLU A 54 -21.32 8.30 2.15
N GLN A 55 -21.81 7.39 1.31
CA GLN A 55 -23.24 7.03 1.28
C GLN A 55 -23.70 6.37 2.58
N TRP A 56 -22.84 5.53 3.19
CA TRP A 56 -23.14 4.92 4.48
C TRP A 56 -23.14 5.95 5.60
N ARG A 57 -22.19 6.89 5.62
CA ARG A 57 -22.16 7.99 6.59
C ARG A 57 -23.41 8.86 6.50
N ALA A 58 -23.96 9.07 5.30
CA ALA A 58 -25.23 9.78 5.10
C ALA A 58 -26.47 8.97 5.57
N SER A 59 -26.36 7.64 5.70
CA SER A 59 -27.42 6.76 6.19
C SER A 59 -26.85 5.63 7.07
N PRO A 60 -26.44 5.93 8.32
CA PRO A 60 -25.65 4.99 9.14
C PRO A 60 -26.36 3.68 9.47
N SER A 61 -27.69 3.66 9.44
CA SER A 61 -28.50 2.46 9.65
C SER A 61 -28.58 1.53 8.43
N SER A 62 -27.95 1.87 7.31
CA SER A 62 -28.00 1.08 6.08
C SER A 62 -27.04 -0.12 6.15
N ALA A 63 -27.57 -1.29 6.54
CA ALA A 63 -26.82 -2.55 6.50
C ALA A 63 -26.34 -2.92 5.09
N GLU A 64 -27.09 -2.52 4.05
CA GLU A 64 -26.70 -2.73 2.65
C GLU A 64 -25.38 -2.03 2.30
N ARG A 65 -25.20 -0.77 2.73
CA ARG A 65 -23.95 -0.02 2.51
C ARG A 65 -22.77 -0.61 3.27
N ALA A 66 -23.00 -1.04 4.52
CA ALA A 66 -21.99 -1.76 5.29
C ALA A 66 -21.55 -3.05 4.60
N PHE A 67 -22.51 -3.83 4.09
CA PHE A 67 -22.25 -5.07 3.37
C PHE A 67 -21.50 -4.84 2.05
N GLU A 68 -21.90 -3.84 1.26
CA GLU A 68 -21.19 -3.45 0.03
C GLU A 68 -19.72 -3.10 0.30
N LEU A 69 -19.46 -2.27 1.31
CA LEU A 69 -18.11 -1.88 1.70
C LEU A 69 -17.29 -3.09 2.15
N LYS A 70 -17.84 -3.96 2.99
CA LYS A 70 -17.19 -5.19 3.43
C LYS A 70 -16.81 -6.10 2.27
N ARG A 71 -17.67 -6.23 1.25
CA ARG A 71 -17.39 -7.02 0.05
C ARG A 71 -16.21 -6.45 -0.75
N ALA A 72 -16.15 -5.14 -0.92
CA ALA A 72 -15.02 -4.49 -1.59
C ALA A 72 -13.70 -4.75 -0.84
N LEU A 73 -13.71 -4.60 0.50
CA LEU A 73 -12.56 -4.88 1.36
C LEU A 73 -12.12 -6.35 1.31
N HIS A 74 -13.06 -7.28 1.24
CA HIS A 74 -12.77 -8.71 1.09
C HIS A 74 -12.04 -9.01 -0.22
N THR A 75 -12.49 -8.40 -1.33
CA THR A 75 -11.84 -8.53 -2.64
C THR A 75 -10.45 -7.91 -2.61
N LEU A 76 -10.30 -6.70 -2.06
CA LEU A 76 -9.01 -6.02 -1.94
C LEU A 76 -8.01 -6.85 -1.11
N LYS A 77 -8.45 -7.40 0.02
CA LYS A 77 -7.66 -8.34 0.84
C LYS A 77 -7.20 -9.54 0.02
N GLY A 78 -8.11 -10.19 -0.71
CA GLY A 78 -7.79 -11.35 -1.55
C GLY A 78 -6.72 -11.01 -2.59
N GLY A 79 -6.92 -9.91 -3.33
CA GLY A 79 -5.98 -9.39 -4.31
C GLY A 79 -4.60 -9.09 -3.70
N ALA A 80 -4.55 -8.37 -2.58
CA ALA A 80 -3.30 -8.03 -1.90
C ALA A 80 -2.51 -9.27 -1.46
N ARG A 81 -3.20 -10.32 -0.98
CA ARG A 81 -2.55 -11.60 -0.61
C ARG A 81 -2.00 -12.33 -1.83
N MET A 82 -2.75 -12.38 -2.93
CA MET A 82 -2.28 -13.00 -4.18
C MET A 82 -1.08 -12.24 -4.77
N ALA A 83 -1.05 -10.92 -4.62
CA ALA A 83 0.06 -10.07 -5.03
C ALA A 83 1.25 -10.07 -4.05
N GLY A 84 1.15 -10.78 -2.91
CA GLY A 84 2.21 -10.82 -1.89
C GLY A 84 2.37 -9.55 -1.07
N ILE A 85 1.45 -8.59 -1.18
CA ILE A 85 1.48 -7.30 -0.45
C ILE A 85 0.83 -7.51 0.93
N VAL A 86 1.55 -8.20 1.81
CA VAL A 86 1.06 -8.66 3.12
C VAL A 86 0.46 -7.52 3.95
N ALA A 87 1.17 -6.39 4.07
CA ALA A 87 0.75 -5.24 4.87
C ALA A 87 -0.61 -4.65 4.43
N MET A 88 -0.85 -4.56 3.12
CA MET A 88 -2.13 -4.09 2.58
C MET A 88 -3.24 -5.11 2.84
N GLY A 89 -2.92 -6.40 2.71
CA GLY A 89 -3.85 -7.49 3.03
C GLY A 89 -4.22 -7.55 4.52
N ASP A 90 -3.31 -7.19 5.42
CA ASP A 90 -3.56 -7.10 6.87
C ASP A 90 -4.50 -5.93 7.18
N LEU A 91 -4.20 -4.72 6.69
CA LEU A 91 -5.06 -3.54 6.90
C LEU A 91 -6.46 -3.74 6.33
N SER A 92 -6.57 -4.30 5.11
CA SER A 92 -7.87 -4.61 4.49
C SER A 92 -8.70 -5.58 5.33
N HIS A 93 -8.05 -6.55 5.98
CA HIS A 93 -8.71 -7.51 6.87
C HIS A 93 -9.16 -6.89 8.20
N GLU A 94 -8.34 -6.04 8.81
CA GLU A 94 -8.74 -5.29 10.01
C GLU A 94 -9.95 -4.40 9.71
N LEU A 95 -9.94 -3.74 8.55
CA LEU A 95 -11.03 -2.88 8.11
C LEU A 95 -12.30 -3.68 7.78
N GLU A 96 -12.18 -4.84 7.10
CA GLU A 96 -13.28 -5.78 6.86
C GLU A 96 -13.91 -6.25 8.18
N THR A 97 -13.11 -6.48 9.22
CA THR A 97 -13.57 -6.89 10.55
C THR A 97 -14.36 -5.77 11.23
N LEU A 98 -13.83 -4.54 11.21
CA LEU A 98 -14.49 -3.37 11.78
C LEU A 98 -15.86 -3.11 11.11
N VAL A 99 -15.90 -3.14 9.78
CA VAL A 99 -17.14 -2.97 9.01
C VAL A 99 -18.11 -4.13 9.29
N GLY A 100 -17.59 -5.36 9.43
CA GLY A 100 -18.41 -6.52 9.80
C GLY A 100 -19.11 -6.39 11.15
N GLN A 101 -18.42 -5.84 12.17
CA GLN A 101 -19.01 -5.57 13.48
C GLN A 101 -20.11 -4.48 13.41
N ALA A 102 -19.94 -3.50 12.53
CA ALA A 102 -20.96 -2.49 12.31
C ALA A 102 -22.16 -3.03 11.50
N GLU A 103 -21.91 -3.91 10.53
CA GLU A 103 -22.94 -4.60 9.74
C GLU A 103 -23.83 -5.51 10.61
N ASP A 104 -23.23 -6.29 11.51
CA ASP A 104 -23.96 -7.23 12.39
C ASP A 104 -24.56 -6.57 13.65
N GLY A 105 -24.30 -5.27 13.84
CA GLY A 105 -24.80 -4.46 14.95
C GLY A 105 -24.03 -4.61 16.26
N SER A 106 -22.91 -5.35 16.28
CA SER A 106 -22.00 -5.43 17.45
C SER A 106 -21.30 -4.11 17.75
N LEU A 107 -21.17 -3.23 16.75
CA LEU A 107 -20.61 -1.89 16.85
C LEU A 107 -21.58 -0.85 16.26
N LEU A 108 -21.78 0.27 16.95
CA LEU A 108 -22.56 1.38 16.40
C LEU A 108 -21.72 2.19 15.40
N ALA A 109 -22.18 2.27 14.15
CA ALA A 109 -21.58 3.09 13.10
C ALA A 109 -21.83 4.60 13.34
N GLY A 110 -21.04 5.19 14.24
CA GLY A 110 -21.02 6.64 14.48
C GLY A 110 -19.84 7.34 13.78
N GLU A 111 -19.80 8.67 13.86
CA GLU A 111 -18.74 9.49 13.23
C GLU A 111 -17.33 8.99 13.51
N GLY A 112 -17.01 8.62 14.76
CA GLY A 112 -15.68 8.09 15.09
C GLY A 112 -15.32 6.80 14.37
N VAL A 113 -16.30 5.91 14.14
CA VAL A 113 -16.08 4.68 13.36
C VAL A 113 -15.86 5.03 11.89
N PHE A 114 -16.68 5.93 11.33
CA PHE A 114 -16.50 6.36 9.95
C PHE A 114 -15.18 7.09 9.71
N ASP A 115 -14.69 7.85 10.68
CA ASP A 115 -13.38 8.53 10.59
C ASP A 115 -12.23 7.52 10.59
N VAL A 116 -12.32 6.48 11.43
CA VAL A 116 -11.35 5.37 11.40
C VAL A 116 -11.40 4.64 10.05
N ILE A 117 -12.59 4.41 9.50
CA ILE A 117 -12.72 3.76 8.19
C ILE A 117 -12.11 4.64 7.09
N GLN A 118 -12.43 5.94 7.06
CA GLN A 118 -11.86 6.89 6.09
C GLN A 118 -10.34 6.91 6.16
N ALA A 119 -9.78 7.08 7.36
CA ALA A 119 -8.33 7.11 7.55
C ALA A 119 -7.64 5.80 7.13
N SER A 120 -8.33 4.67 7.24
CA SER A 120 -7.84 3.37 6.79
C SER A 120 -7.88 3.25 5.26
N LEU A 121 -8.92 3.76 4.60
CA LEU A 121 -9.00 3.83 3.13
C LEU A 121 -7.91 4.76 2.56
N ASP A 122 -7.72 5.94 3.14
CA ASP A 122 -6.64 6.87 2.78
C ASP A 122 -5.27 6.17 2.90
N GLN A 123 -5.09 5.37 3.95
CA GLN A 123 -3.87 4.60 4.13
C GLN A 123 -3.70 3.48 3.09
N LEU A 124 -4.77 2.78 2.71
CA LEU A 124 -4.74 1.82 1.61
C LEU A 124 -4.35 2.50 0.29
N ALA A 125 -4.88 3.71 0.03
CA ALA A 125 -4.48 4.50 -1.13
C ALA A 125 -2.98 4.85 -1.10
N GLY A 126 -2.45 5.30 0.03
CA GLY A 126 -1.02 5.55 0.19
C GLY A 126 -0.14 4.30 0.05
N MET A 127 -0.60 3.14 0.55
CA MET A 127 0.09 1.87 0.33
C MET A 127 0.12 1.50 -1.16
N ARG A 128 -0.98 1.71 -1.89
CA ARG A 128 -1.04 1.50 -3.35
C ARG A 128 -0.06 2.41 -4.08
N GLU A 129 0.03 3.68 -3.71
CA GLU A 129 1.01 4.60 -4.29
C GLU A 129 2.44 4.11 -4.07
N ALA A 130 2.77 3.59 -2.89
CA ALA A 130 4.06 2.96 -2.65
C ALA A 130 4.31 1.79 -3.60
N VAL A 131 3.29 0.94 -3.82
CA VAL A 131 3.38 -0.20 -4.74
C VAL A 131 3.67 0.23 -6.18
N VAL A 132 2.92 1.22 -6.68
CA VAL A 132 3.10 1.78 -8.03
C VAL A 132 4.50 2.37 -8.21
N ASN A 133 5.06 2.95 -7.16
CA ASN A 133 6.42 3.50 -7.15
C ASN A 133 7.51 2.43 -6.92
N GLY A 134 7.15 1.15 -6.83
CA GLY A 134 8.09 0.05 -6.57
C GLY A 134 8.73 0.09 -5.17
N GLN A 135 8.07 0.72 -4.21
CA GLN A 135 8.56 0.89 -2.85
C GLN A 135 7.96 -0.16 -1.91
N GLY A 136 8.74 -0.61 -0.93
CA GLY A 136 8.24 -1.47 0.15
C GLY A 136 7.02 -0.87 0.87
N VAL A 137 6.03 -1.71 1.13
CA VAL A 137 4.81 -1.32 1.85
C VAL A 137 4.98 -1.61 3.33
N SER A 138 4.93 -0.56 4.16
CA SER A 138 5.04 -0.70 5.61
C SER A 138 3.68 -1.05 6.23
N PRO A 139 3.64 -1.90 7.28
CA PRO A 139 2.42 -2.18 8.03
C PRO A 139 1.75 -0.91 8.54
N ALA A 140 0.43 -0.95 8.64
CA ALA A 140 -0.30 0.14 9.26
C ALA A 140 0.04 0.23 10.75
N ARG A 141 0.50 1.41 11.19
CA ARG A 141 0.49 1.73 12.63
C ARG A 141 -0.98 1.67 13.07
N ALA A 142 -1.29 0.88 14.10
CA ALA A 142 -2.65 0.56 14.48
C ALA A 142 -3.57 1.80 14.56
N LEU A 143 -4.42 1.98 13.55
CA LEU A 143 -5.48 2.99 13.53
C LEU A 143 -6.77 2.43 14.15
N ILE A 144 -6.97 1.10 14.05
CA ILE A 144 -8.22 0.40 14.39
C ILE A 144 -8.23 -0.08 15.86
N ALA A 145 -7.11 0.03 16.59
CA ALA A 145 -6.98 -0.47 17.96
C ALA A 145 -7.33 0.53 19.08
N ARG A 146 -8.31 1.43 18.89
CA ARG A 146 -8.71 2.40 19.93
C ARG A 146 -10.22 2.50 20.11
#